data_AF-A0A1X1Y1B7-F1
#
_entry.id   AF-A0A1X1Y1B7-F1
#
_cell.length_a   1.000
_cell.length_b   1.000
_cell.length_c   1.000
_cell.angle_alpha   90.00
_cell.angle_beta   90.00
_cell.angle_gamma   90.00
#
_symmetry.space_group_name_H-M   'P 1'
#
loop_
_entity.id
_entity.type
_entity.pdbx_description
1 polymer ?
#
loop_
_entity_poly.entity_id
_entity_poly.type
_entity_poly.pdbx_seq_one_letter_code
_entity_poly.pdbx_strand_id
1 'polypeptide(L)'
;MSGSHTLPTQVSLEAGHDNETRRERIVVTDIAGLQQALDLYGAAVYWSGRSTGSANACVDFAAAQSLAASLREHAVAAGVSAEQLDDAERYARDCVSKGRKPLRAGWSFSHFHREQAVH
;
A
#
# COMPACT_ATOMS: atom_id res chain seq x y z
N MET A 1 66.22 -15.60 -27.12
CA MET A 1 65.04 -16.00 -26.31
C MET A 1 64.03 -14.88 -26.43
N SER A 2 62.81 -15.25 -26.77
CA SER A 2 61.65 -14.40 -27.10
C SER A 2 61.21 -13.48 -25.95
N GLY A 3 60.58 -12.36 -26.31
CA GLY A 3 59.90 -11.45 -25.40
C GLY A 3 59.40 -10.20 -26.14
N SER A 4 58.27 -10.34 -26.83
CA SER A 4 57.67 -9.40 -27.77
C SER A 4 56.94 -8.20 -27.12
N HIS A 5 56.97 -7.05 -27.83
CA HIS A 5 55.88 -6.08 -28.05
C HIS A 5 55.35 -5.28 -26.81
N THR A 6 55.06 -3.97 -26.83
CA THR A 6 54.47 -3.07 -27.85
C THR A 6 54.75 -1.60 -27.46
N LEU A 7 54.83 -0.71 -28.46
CA LEU A 7 54.93 0.77 -28.35
C LEU A 7 53.71 1.41 -27.63
N PRO A 8 53.82 2.61 -27.02
CA PRO A 8 52.66 3.42 -26.63
C PRO A 8 52.20 4.26 -27.82
N THR A 9 51.03 3.95 -28.38
CA THR A 9 50.33 4.82 -29.34
C THR A 9 49.39 5.77 -28.59
N GLN A 10 49.49 7.04 -28.98
CA GLN A 10 48.63 8.18 -28.65
C GLN A 10 47.13 7.89 -28.75
N VAL A 11 46.30 8.73 -28.11
CA VAL A 11 45.27 9.58 -28.77
C VAL A 11 44.27 10.10 -27.73
N SER A 12 44.12 11.42 -27.69
CA SER A 12 43.01 12.14 -27.05
C SER A 12 41.67 11.64 -27.57
N LEU A 13 40.76 11.31 -26.66
CA LEU A 13 39.34 11.17 -26.97
C LEU A 13 38.56 12.10 -26.04
N GLU A 14 38.24 13.26 -26.57
CA GLU A 14 37.05 13.99 -26.17
C GLU A 14 35.86 13.06 -26.43
N ALA A 15 35.24 12.58 -25.37
CA ALA A 15 33.99 11.89 -25.44
C ALA A 15 33.01 12.63 -24.53
N GLY A 16 32.26 13.54 -25.15
CA GLY A 16 30.94 13.89 -24.66
C GLY A 16 30.15 12.59 -24.51
N HIS A 17 29.89 12.22 -23.27
CA HIS A 17 28.93 11.20 -22.90
C HIS A 17 27.95 11.89 -21.98
N ASP A 18 26.84 12.34 -22.56
CA ASP A 18 25.52 11.90 -22.15
C ASP A 18 25.42 11.53 -20.67
N ASN A 19 25.62 12.51 -19.79
CA ASN A 19 25.39 12.30 -18.37
C ASN A 19 23.89 12.30 -18.14
N GLU A 20 23.29 11.16 -18.51
CA GLU A 20 22.34 10.39 -17.73
C GLU A 20 21.58 11.25 -16.72
N THR A 21 20.86 12.23 -17.24
CA THR A 21 19.69 12.80 -16.56
C THR A 21 18.53 11.82 -16.76
N ARG A 22 18.83 10.52 -16.58
CA ARG A 22 17.91 9.58 -15.97
C ARG A 22 17.73 10.13 -14.57
N ARG A 23 16.90 11.16 -14.49
CA ARG A 23 16.10 11.47 -13.33
C ARG A 23 15.41 10.15 -13.06
N GLU A 24 16.07 9.34 -12.24
CA GLU A 24 15.42 8.47 -11.30
C GLU A 24 14.32 9.38 -10.74
N ARG A 25 13.11 9.25 -11.33
CA ARG A 25 11.91 9.32 -10.53
C ARG A 25 12.15 8.23 -9.51
N ILE A 26 12.89 8.58 -8.47
CA ILE A 26 12.61 8.13 -7.13
C ILE A 26 11.15 8.52 -7.01
N VAL A 27 10.29 7.58 -7.38
CA VAL A 27 8.90 7.57 -6.97
C VAL A 27 9.09 7.55 -5.47
N VAL A 28 9.12 8.75 -4.86
CA VAL A 28 8.94 8.89 -3.43
C VAL A 28 7.53 8.37 -3.27
N THR A 29 7.43 7.07 -3.01
CA THR A 29 6.18 6.43 -2.69
C THR A 29 5.64 7.25 -1.54
N ASP A 30 4.51 7.91 -1.74
CA ASP A 30 3.95 8.79 -0.75
C ASP A 30 3.57 7.93 0.46
N ILE A 31 4.48 7.88 1.45
CA ILE A 31 4.37 7.00 2.62
C ILE A 31 3.05 7.30 3.34
N ALA A 32 2.62 8.57 3.33
CA ALA A 32 1.34 8.97 3.89
C ALA A 32 0.16 8.35 3.12
N GLY A 33 0.18 8.40 1.79
CA GLY A 33 -0.81 7.77 0.92
C GLY A 33 -0.87 6.24 1.08
N LEU A 34 0.29 5.58 1.15
CA LEU A 34 0.37 4.14 1.41
C LEU A 34 -0.23 3.77 2.78
N GLN A 35 0.18 4.48 3.84
CA GLN A 35 -0.32 4.23 5.19
C GLN A 35 -1.82 4.51 5.28
N GLN A 36 -2.29 5.58 4.62
CA GLN A 36 -3.71 5.89 4.58
C GLN A 36 -4.49 4.77 3.87
N ALA A 37 -4.01 4.26 2.74
CA ALA A 37 -4.67 3.16 2.03
C ALA A 37 -4.75 1.89 2.90
N LEU A 38 -3.67 1.58 3.64
CA LEU A 38 -3.62 0.48 4.60
C LEU A 38 -4.60 0.67 5.76
N ASP A 39 -4.65 1.86 6.36
CA ASP A 39 -5.54 2.15 7.48
C ASP A 39 -7.02 2.03 7.05
N LEU A 40 -7.35 2.52 5.86
CA LEU A 40 -8.70 2.42 5.28
C LEU A 40 -9.08 0.97 5.00
N TYR A 41 -8.17 0.19 4.40
CA TYR A 41 -8.39 -1.23 4.18
C TYR A 41 -8.60 -1.98 5.50
N GLY A 42 -7.73 -1.79 6.50
CA GLY A 42 -7.85 -2.40 7.82
C GLY A 42 -9.16 -2.01 8.54
N ALA A 43 -9.59 -0.76 8.41
CA ALA A 43 -10.88 -0.30 8.89
C ALA A 43 -12.08 -1.03 8.25
N ALA A 44 -12.03 -1.26 6.93
CA ALA A 44 -13.10 -1.99 6.23
C ALA A 44 -13.15 -3.47 6.63
N VAL A 45 -11.99 -4.13 6.75
CA VAL A 45 -11.89 -5.50 7.24
C VAL A 45 -12.44 -5.62 8.66
N TYR A 46 -12.16 -4.64 9.52
CA TYR A 46 -12.71 -4.58 10.88
C TYR A 46 -14.24 -4.57 10.90
N TRP A 47 -14.87 -3.73 10.06
CA TRP A 47 -16.32 -3.68 9.98
C TRP A 47 -16.92 -4.98 9.46
N SER A 48 -16.29 -5.61 8.46
CA SER A 48 -16.69 -6.93 7.96
C SER A 48 -16.65 -7.99 9.07
N GLY A 49 -15.57 -8.05 9.85
CA GLY A 49 -15.44 -8.97 10.98
C GLY A 49 -16.38 -8.70 12.15
N ARG A 50 -16.82 -7.44 12.33
CA ARG A 50 -17.80 -7.08 13.36
C ARG A 50 -19.24 -7.46 12.98
N SER A 51 -19.56 -7.50 11.69
CA SER A 51 -20.89 -7.90 11.20
C SER A 51 -21.22 -9.37 11.40
N THR A 52 -20.21 -10.25 11.45
CA THR A 52 -20.40 -11.71 11.57
C THR A 52 -20.63 -12.20 13.00
N GLY A 53 -20.47 -11.32 14.00
CA GLY A 53 -20.47 -11.69 15.43
C GLY A 53 -21.67 -11.21 16.27
N SER A 54 -22.63 -10.47 15.70
CA SER A 54 -23.77 -9.94 16.46
C SER A 54 -25.08 -10.09 15.70
N ALA A 55 -26.07 -10.75 16.32
CA ALA A 55 -27.45 -10.80 15.82
C ALA A 55 -28.12 -9.41 15.73
N ASN A 56 -27.52 -8.38 16.35
CA ASN A 56 -27.90 -6.98 16.27
C ASN A 56 -26.92 -6.15 15.43
N ALA A 57 -26.11 -6.78 14.58
CA ALA A 57 -25.18 -6.05 13.74
C ALA A 57 -25.95 -5.12 12.78
N CYS A 58 -25.98 -3.84 13.13
CA CYS A 58 -26.45 -2.72 12.30
C CYS A 58 -25.57 -2.51 11.04
N VAL A 59 -24.75 -3.49 10.67
CA VAL A 59 -23.76 -3.42 9.62
C VAL A 59 -24.05 -4.52 8.61
N ASP A 60 -24.40 -4.12 7.40
CA ASP A 60 -24.55 -5.03 6.28
C ASP A 60 -23.18 -5.68 5.96
N PHE A 61 -23.08 -6.98 6.21
CA PHE A 61 -21.86 -7.75 5.98
C PHE A 61 -21.44 -7.75 4.51
N ALA A 62 -22.39 -7.80 3.57
CA ALA A 62 -22.09 -7.79 2.14
C ALA A 62 -21.53 -6.42 1.73
N ALA A 63 -22.12 -5.33 2.22
CA ALA A 63 -21.60 -3.98 1.99
C ALA A 63 -20.18 -3.80 2.56
N ALA A 64 -19.94 -4.27 3.79
CA ALA A 64 -18.62 -4.18 4.42
C ALA A 64 -17.55 -4.99 3.69
N GLN A 65 -17.88 -6.19 3.23
CA GLN A 65 -16.97 -7.00 2.41
C GLN A 65 -16.69 -6.35 1.05
N SER A 66 -17.71 -5.84 0.37
CA SER A 66 -17.54 -5.16 -0.92
C SER A 66 -16.61 -3.95 -0.78
N LEU A 67 -16.81 -3.14 0.27
CA LEU A 67 -15.95 -1.99 0.54
C LEU A 67 -14.51 -2.42 0.85
N ALA A 68 -14.31 -3.51 1.60
CA ALA A 68 -12.98 -4.05 1.88
C ALA A 68 -12.27 -4.52 0.60
N ALA A 69 -12.99 -5.13 -0.34
CA ALA A 69 -12.44 -5.52 -1.63
C ALA A 69 -11.99 -4.29 -2.45
N SER A 70 -12.83 -3.27 -2.56
CA SER A 70 -12.50 -2.03 -3.27
C SER A 70 -11.29 -1.31 -2.65
N LEU A 71 -11.20 -1.25 -1.32
CA LEU A 71 -10.07 -0.62 -0.64
C LEU A 71 -8.78 -1.47 -0.72
N ARG A 72 -8.90 -2.80 -0.83
CA ARG A 72 -7.76 -3.67 -1.13
C ARG A 72 -7.20 -3.37 -2.52
N GLU A 73 -8.06 -3.27 -3.53
CA GLU A 73 -7.64 -2.90 -4.89
C GLU A 73 -6.99 -1.53 -4.93
N HIS A 74 -7.55 -0.54 -4.22
CA HIS A 74 -6.96 0.79 -4.09
C HIS A 74 -5.58 0.76 -3.42
N ALA A 75 -5.41 0.00 -2.33
CA ALA A 75 -4.13 -0.15 -1.66
C ALA A 75 -3.08 -0.82 -2.57
N VAL A 76 -3.46 -1.86 -3.32
CA VAL A 76 -2.58 -2.50 -4.31
C VAL A 76 -2.19 -1.49 -5.40
N ALA A 77 -3.13 -0.71 -5.91
CA ALA A 77 -2.85 0.33 -6.92
C ALA A 77 -1.93 1.43 -6.39
N ALA A 78 -1.99 1.74 -5.09
CA ALA A 78 -1.08 2.67 -4.42
C ALA A 78 0.34 2.09 -4.23
N GLY A 79 0.53 0.78 -4.41
CA GLY A 79 1.82 0.10 -4.27
C GLY A 79 2.04 -0.59 -2.92
N VAL A 80 0.98 -0.81 -2.14
CA VAL A 80 1.03 -1.58 -0.90
C VAL A 80 1.33 -3.05 -1.22
N SER A 81 2.26 -3.66 -0.46
CA SER A 81 2.62 -5.06 -0.66
C SER A 81 1.57 -6.03 -0.09
N ALA A 82 1.59 -7.28 -0.56
CA ALA A 82 0.70 -8.32 -0.06
C ALA A 82 0.90 -8.57 1.44
N GLU A 83 2.15 -8.55 1.92
CA GLU A 83 2.47 -8.73 3.34
C GLU A 83 1.88 -7.61 4.21
N GLN A 84 1.91 -6.38 3.73
CA GLN A 84 1.33 -5.24 4.44
C GLN A 84 -0.21 -5.34 4.51
N LEU A 85 -0.86 -5.83 3.46
CA LEU A 85 -2.30 -6.11 3.47
C LEU A 85 -2.64 -7.22 4.47
N ASP A 86 -1.87 -8.30 4.48
CA ASP A 86 -2.10 -9.43 5.39
C ASP A 86 -1.90 -9.02 6.86
N ASP A 87 -0.92 -8.17 7.14
CA ASP A 87 -0.69 -7.61 8.48
C ASP A 87 -1.83 -6.67 8.90
N ALA A 88 -2.32 -5.81 7.99
CA ALA A 88 -3.48 -4.95 8.26
C ALA A 88 -4.75 -5.77 8.55
N GLU A 89 -4.97 -6.86 7.81
CA GLU A 89 -6.09 -7.78 8.05
C GLU A 89 -5.97 -8.48 9.40
N ARG A 90 -4.77 -8.98 9.74
CA ARG A 90 -4.50 -9.59 11.05
C ARG A 90 -4.74 -8.60 12.19
N TYR A 91 -4.28 -7.37 12.04
CA TYR A 91 -4.51 -6.29 12.99
C TYR A 91 -6.01 -5.96 13.16
N ALA A 92 -6.76 -5.90 12.05
CA ALA A 92 -8.19 -5.66 12.09
C ALA A 92 -8.95 -6.77 12.83
N ARG A 93 -8.61 -8.04 12.58
CA ARG A 93 -9.18 -9.20 13.29
C ARG A 93 -8.84 -9.19 14.78
N ASP A 94 -7.61 -8.81 15.13
CA ASP A 94 -7.18 -8.61 16.52
C ASP A 94 -7.97 -7.48 17.21
N CYS A 95 -8.26 -6.39 16.49
CA CYS A 95 -9.13 -5.33 17.01
C CYS A 95 -10.55 -5.85 17.31
N VAL A 96 -11.14 -6.64 16.41
CA VAL A 96 -12.46 -7.27 16.64
C VAL A 96 -12.43 -8.15 17.90
N SER A 97 -11.45 -9.06 18.01
CA SER A 97 -11.37 -10.00 19.14
C SER A 97 -11.17 -9.30 20.49
N LYS A 98 -10.44 -8.18 20.50
CA LYS A 98 -10.18 -7.37 21.71
C LYS A 98 -11.21 -6.27 21.96
N GLY A 99 -12.25 -6.16 21.14
CA GLY A 99 -13.24 -5.09 21.25
C GLY A 99 -12.67 -3.68 21.05
N ARG A 100 -11.54 -3.57 20.36
CA ARG A 100 -10.89 -2.30 19.99
C ARG A 100 -11.34 -1.86 18.61
N LYS A 101 -10.99 -0.64 18.24
CA LYS A 101 -11.25 -0.08 16.91
C LYS A 101 -9.93 0.35 16.27
N PRO A 102 -9.65 -0.06 15.02
CA PRO A 102 -8.45 0.40 14.32
C PRO A 102 -8.58 1.88 13.94
N LEU A 103 -7.45 2.47 13.51
CA LEU A 103 -7.41 3.83 12.97
C LEU A 103 -8.38 3.96 11.78
N ARG A 104 -8.88 5.18 11.53
CA ARG A 104 -9.76 5.54 10.39
C ARG A 104 -11.11 4.82 10.29
N ALA A 105 -11.45 3.87 11.17
CA ALA A 105 -12.72 3.14 11.09
C ALA A 105 -13.99 3.97 11.39
N GLY A 106 -13.87 5.27 11.66
CA GLY A 106 -15.04 6.12 11.95
C GLY A 106 -15.76 5.69 13.23
N TRP A 107 -16.94 6.26 13.51
CA TRP A 107 -17.70 5.94 14.73
C TRP A 107 -18.72 4.82 14.51
N SER A 108 -19.14 4.63 13.26
CA SER A 108 -20.02 3.56 12.78
C SER A 108 -19.65 3.19 11.35
N PHE A 109 -20.10 2.02 10.89
CA PHE A 109 -19.91 1.62 9.50
C PHE A 109 -20.54 2.61 8.53
N SER A 110 -21.76 3.09 8.79
CA SER A 110 -22.43 4.05 7.90
C SER A 110 -21.68 5.39 7.79
N HIS A 111 -21.02 5.83 8.86
CA HIS A 111 -20.15 7.00 8.83
C HIS A 111 -18.93 6.74 7.95
N PHE A 112 -18.20 5.66 8.24
CA PHE A 112 -17.02 5.25 7.50
C PHE A 112 -17.31 5.07 6.00
N HIS A 113 -18.36 4.32 5.67
CA HIS A 113 -18.79 4.08 4.29
C HIS A 113 -19.12 5.37 3.55
N ARG A 114 -19.74 6.35 4.23
CA ARG A 114 -20.02 7.67 3.63
C ARG A 114 -18.74 8.44 3.36
N GLU A 115 -17.78 8.43 4.28
CA GLU A 115 -16.48 9.10 4.08
C GLU A 115 -15.72 8.50 2.90
N GLN A 116 -15.86 7.20 2.65
CA GLN A 116 -15.24 6.55 1.49
C GLN A 116 -15.94 6.85 0.16
N ALA A 117 -17.20 7.29 0.17
CA ALA A 117 -17.96 7.61 -1.03
C ALA A 117 -17.72 9.05 -1.56
N VAL A 118 -16.92 9.85 -0.84
CA VAL A 118 -16.64 11.27 -1.17
C VAL A 118 -15.30 11.43 -1.91
N HIS A 119 -14.56 10.35 -2.14
CA HIS A 119 -13.26 10.31 -2.82
C HIS A 119 -13.33 9.45 -4.07
#